data_AF-A0A2V9NXG7-F1
#
_entry.id   AF-A0A2V9NXG7-F1
#
_cell.length_a   1.000
_cell.length_b   1.000
_cell.length_c   1.000
_cell.angle_alpha   90.00
_cell.angle_beta   90.00
_cell.angle_gamma   90.00
#
_symmetry.space_group_name_H-M   'P 1'
#
loop_
_entity.id
_entity.type
_entity.pdbx_description
1 polymer ?
#
loop_
_entity_poly.entity_id
_entity_poly.type
_entity_poly.pdbx_seq_one_letter_code
_entity_poly.pdbx_strand_id
1 'polypeptide(L)' 'MRFYEGDYAYEIERLLDTATQLQTGWRYNIYRVRPMQELLRSGEAATQEEAEKAGKKTLAEVMKTEA' A
#
# COMPACT_ATOMS: atom_id res chain seq x y z
N MET A 1 0.71 -3.04 -8.25
CA MET A 1 1.00 -1.75 -8.94
C MET A 1 1.66 -0.84 -7.93
N ARG A 2 2.78 -0.20 -8.29
CA ARG A 2 3.55 0.64 -7.36
C ARG A 2 3.78 2.04 -7.92
N PHE A 3 3.62 3.04 -7.07
CA PHE A 3 3.77 4.47 -7.34
C PHE A 3 4.82 5.06 -6.40
N TYR A 4 5.51 6.11 -6.85
CA TYR A 4 6.58 6.76 -6.08
C TYR A 4 6.26 8.23 -5.89
N GLU A 5 6.47 8.72 -4.67
CA GLU A 5 6.25 10.13 -4.30
C GLU A 5 7.37 10.58 -3.35
N GLY A 6 8.37 11.26 -3.92
CA GLY A 6 9.58 11.65 -3.19
C GLY A 6 10.34 10.45 -2.63
N ASP A 7 10.55 10.46 -1.31
CA ASP A 7 11.20 9.36 -0.58
C ASP A 7 10.24 8.25 -0.18
N TYR A 8 8.97 8.31 -0.60
CA TYR A 8 7.95 7.31 -0.28
C TYR A 8 7.50 6.55 -1.53
N ALA A 9 6.99 5.34 -1.31
CA ALA A 9 6.31 4.58 -2.33
C ALA A 9 5.01 4.00 -1.81
N TYR A 10 4.06 3.88 -2.73
CA TYR A 10 2.75 3.34 -2.49
C TYR A 10 2.52 2.15 -3.41
N GLU A 11 2.10 1.02 -2.87
CA GLU A 11 1.88 -0.21 -3.62
C GLU A 11 0.53 -0.84 -3.34
N ILE A 12 -0.04 -1.47 -4.37
CA ILE A 12 -1.28 -2.23 -4.31
C ILE A 12 -1.05 -3.62 -4.87
N GLU A 13 -1.48 -4.62 -4.11
CA GLU A 13 -1.33 -6.02 -4.44
C GLU A 13 -2.69 -6.73 -4.36
N ARG A 14 -2.87 -7.72 -5.23
CA ARG A 14 -4.01 -8.63 -5.13
C ARG A 14 -3.72 -9.65 -4.05
N LEU A 15 -4.67 -9.85 -3.15
CA LEU A 15 -4.63 -10.97 -2.22
C LEU A 15 -5.28 -12.16 -2.88
N LEU A 16 -4.50 -13.23 -2.99
CA LEU A 16 -4.96 -14.51 -3.52
C LEU A 16 -4.98 -15.51 -2.37
N ASP A 17 -6.06 -16.27 -2.28
CA ASP A 17 -6.09 -17.47 -1.45
C ASP A 17 -5.08 -18.48 -2.01
N THR A 18 -4.16 -18.96 -1.17
CA THR A 18 -3.06 -19.80 -1.65
C THR A 18 -3.52 -21.16 -2.15
N ALA A 19 -4.63 -21.69 -1.61
CA ALA A 19 -5.15 -23.00 -1.96
C ALA A 19 -5.95 -22.98 -3.27
N THR A 20 -6.73 -21.93 -3.50
CA THR A 20 -7.66 -21.81 -4.62
C THR A 20 -7.18 -20.87 -5.72
N GLN A 21 -6.16 -20.06 -5.46
CA GLN A 21 -5.67 -18.97 -6.32
C GLN A 21 -6.75 -17.93 -6.65
N LEU A 22 -7.88 -17.94 -5.93
CA LEU A 22 -8.94 -16.97 -6.10
C LEU A 22 -8.59 -15.68 -5.40
N GLN A 23 -8.97 -14.55 -6.01
CA GLN A 23 -8.80 -13.25 -5.41
C GLN A 23 -9.75 -13.08 -4.23
N THR A 24 -9.20 -12.87 -3.04
CA THR A 24 -9.94 -12.68 -1.79
C THR A 24 -9.99 -11.23 -1.34
N GLY A 25 -9.14 -10.37 -1.91
CA GLY A 25 -9.13 -8.95 -1.61
C GLY A 25 -7.94 -8.24 -2.23
N TRP A 26 -7.64 -7.09 -1.65
CA TRP A 26 -6.56 -6.20 -2.05
C TRP A 26 -5.79 -5.73 -0.84
N ARG A 27 -4.48 -5.60 -0.98
CA ARG A 27 -3.61 -5.03 0.03
C ARG A 27 -3.00 -3.75 -0.50
N TYR A 28 -2.91 -2.76 0.38
CA TYR A 28 -2.13 -1.57 0.14
C TYR A 28 -0.93 -1.53 1.08
N ASN A 29 0.24 -1.13 0.57
CA ASN A 29 1.48 -1.00 1.31
C ASN A 29 2.07 0.39 1.09
N ILE A 30 2.64 0.99 2.14
CA ILE A 30 3.34 2.27 2.08
C ILE A 30 4.74 2.06 2.59
N TYR A 31 5.71 2.50 1.79
CA TYR A 31 7.12 2.37 2.05
C TYR A 31 7.78 3.74 2.16
N ARG A 32 8.79 3.86 3.02
CA ARG A 32 9.90 4.79 2.80
C ARG A 32 10.91 4.06 1.91
N VAL A 33 11.40 4.72 0.87
CA VAL A 33 12.32 4.17 -0.14
C VAL A 33 13.76 4.57 0.15
N ARG A 34 13.98 5.73 0.77
CA ARG A 34 15.31 6.26 1.09
C ARG A 34 15.42 6.63 2.57
N PRO A 35 16.59 6.42 3.21
CA PRO A 35 17.83 5.85 2.65
C PRO A 35 17.79 4.32 2.46
N MET A 36 16.82 3.63 3.07
CA MET A 36 16.58 2.21 2.91
C MET A 36 15.08 1.97 2.71
N GLN A 37 14.74 0.90 1.99
CA GLN A 37 13.35 0.49 1.86
C GLN A 37 12.82 -0.04 3.20
N GLU A 38 11.80 0.61 3.72
CA GLU A 38 11.11 0.25 4.97
C GLU A 38 9.60 0.28 4.75
N LEU A 39 8.90 -0.77 5.16
CA LEU A 39 7.43 -0.79 5.15
C LEU A 39 6.94 0.00 6.37
N LEU A 40 6.29 1.13 6.12
CA LEU A 40 5.79 2.01 7.17
C LEU A 40 4.39 1.60 7.62
N ARG A 41 3.50 1.32 6.66
CA ARG A 41 2.09 0.96 6.91
C ARG A 41 1.58 -0.01 5.85
N SER A 42 0.60 -0.81 6.24
CA SER A 42 -0.14 -1.68 5.32
C SER A 42 -1.58 -1.84 5.78
N GLY A 43 -2.47 -2.17 4.86
CA GLY A 43 -3.84 -2.55 5.17
C GLY A 43 -4.50 -3.31 4.03
N GLU A 44 -5.67 -3.88 4.30
CA GLU A 44 -6.40 -4.70 3.35
C GLU A 44 -7.80 -4.13 3.09
N ALA A 45 -8.34 -4.39 1.90
CA ALA A 45 -9.67 -4.00 1.49
C ALA A 45 -10.31 -5.06 0.60
N ALA A 46 -11.64 -5.06 0.52
CA ALA A 46 -12.36 -6.01 -0.31
C ALA A 46 -12.18 -5.72 -1.81
N THR A 47 -12.06 -4.45 -2.18
CA THR A 47 -11.94 -4.00 -3.58
C THR A 47 -10.66 -3.22 -3.86
N GLN A 48 -10.26 -3.18 -5.13
CA GLN A 48 -9.09 -2.42 -5.58
C GLN A 48 -9.24 -0.94 -5.26
N GLU A 49 -10.42 -0.38 -5.55
CA GLU A 49 -10.73 1.03 -5.37
C GLU A 49 -10.66 1.45 -3.89
N GLU A 50 -11.16 0.61 -2.99
CA GLU A 50 -11.04 0.84 -1.55
C GLU A 50 -9.58 0.80 -1.08
N ALA A 51 -8.78 -0.15 -1.57
CA ALA A 51 -7.35 -0.21 -1.29
C ALA A 51 -6.61 1.01 -1.85
N GLU A 52 -6.98 1.48 -3.05
CA GLU A 52 -6.47 2.70 -3.70
C GLU A 52 -6.73 3.94 -2.84
N LYS A 53 -7.99 4.09 -2.42
CA LYS A 53 -8.44 5.23 -1.61
C LYS A 53 -7.80 5.23 -0.22
N ALA A 54 -7.78 4.07 0.46
CA ALA A 54 -7.16 3.93 1.77
C ALA A 54 -5.66 4.20 1.70
N GLY A 55 -4.98 3.61 0.72
CA GLY A 55 -3.55 3.77 0.52
C GLY A 55 -3.12 5.22 0.25
N LYS A 56 -3.81 5.93 -0.64
CA LYS A 56 -3.54 7.37 -0.89
C LYS A 56 -3.75 8.21 0.37
N LYS A 57 -4.81 7.94 1.13
CA LYS A 57 -5.08 8.65 2.39
C LYS A 57 -3.95 8.41 3.40
N THR A 58 -3.57 7.15 3.61
CA THR A 58 -2.52 6.80 4.57
C THR A 58 -1.15 7.32 4.13
N LEU A 59 -0.84 7.36 2.83
CA LEU A 59 0.39 7.96 2.31
C LEU A 59 0.47 9.43 2.71
N ALA A 60 -0.60 10.19 2.51
CA ALA A 60 -0.66 11.60 2.89
C ALA A 60 -0.52 11.81 4.42
N GLU A 61 -1.04 10.90 5.24
CA GLU A 61 -0.87 10.92 6.70
C GLU A 61 0.58 10.62 7.12
N VAL A 62 1.21 9.63 6.50
CA VAL A 62 2.62 9.27 6.71
C VAL A 62 3.52 10.44 6.34
N MET A 63 3.33 11.03 5.15
CA MET A 63 4.13 12.17 4.68
C MET A 63 4.01 13.39 5.61
N LYS A 64 2.88 13.59 6.28
CA LYS A 64 2.70 14.66 7.27
C LYS A 64 3.36 14.37 8.61
N THR A 65 3.45 13.10 8.99
CA THR A 65 4.00 12.68 10.30
C THR A 65 5.52 12.61 10.26
N GLU A 66 6.08 12.29 9.09
CA GLU A 66 7.52 12.14 8.87
C GLU A 66 8.20 13.41 8.31
N ALA A 67 7.45 14.48 8.05
CA ALA A 67 7.97 15.79 7.62
C ALA A 67 8.37 16.66 8.81
#